data_AF-A0A7C5A8V6-F1
#
_entry.id   AF-A0A7C5A8V6-F1
#
_cell.length_a   1.000
_cell.length_b   1.000
_cell.length_c   1.000
_cell.angle_alpha   90.00
_cell.angle_beta   90.00
_cell.angle_gamma   90.00
#
_symmetry.space_group_name_H-M   'P 1'
#
loop_
_entity.id
_entity.type
_entity.pdbx_description
1 polymer ?
#
loop_
_entity_poly.entity_id
_entity_poly.type
_entity_poly.pdbx_seq_one_letter_code
_entity_poly.pdbx_strand_id
1 'polypeptide(L)'
;MKKEDLENFKKKLEGEKKKIIEELNSFATKEPQRENWNANFPEFDGGSAREEDVDEVEEYTTLLSLEISLEKKLKEINSALEKIEKGTFGICEKCKGEIEIKRLKSNPTERYCKNCAK
;
A
#
# COMPACT_ATOMS: atom_id res chain seq x y z
N MET A 1 11.78 -19.46 -10.50
CA MET A 1 10.35 -19.47 -10.09
C MET A 1 9.46 -19.90 -11.26
N LYS A 2 8.33 -20.59 -11.02
CA LYS A 2 7.45 -21.07 -12.12
C LYS A 2 6.53 -19.94 -12.62
N LYS A 3 6.18 -20.00 -13.91
CA LYS A 3 5.26 -19.03 -14.55
C LYS A 3 3.88 -19.02 -13.87
N GLU A 4 3.38 -20.19 -13.49
CA GLU A 4 2.10 -20.34 -12.76
C GLU A 4 2.12 -19.64 -11.39
N ASP A 5 3.22 -19.74 -10.64
CA ASP A 5 3.35 -19.03 -9.35
C ASP A 5 3.34 -17.51 -9.55
N LEU A 6 4.02 -17.00 -10.59
CA LEU A 6 4.04 -15.58 -10.94
C LEU A 6 2.64 -15.04 -11.29
N GLU A 7 1.85 -15.80 -12.06
CA GLU A 7 0.48 -15.43 -12.40
C GLU A 7 -0.42 -15.40 -11.16
N ASN A 8 -0.25 -16.36 -10.24
CA ASN A 8 -0.98 -16.36 -8.97
C ASN A 8 -0.62 -15.16 -8.09
N PHE A 9 0.67 -14.81 -7.99
CA PHE A 9 1.11 -13.63 -7.26
C PHE A 9 0.58 -12.35 -7.89
N LYS A 10 0.64 -12.23 -9.22
CA LYS A 10 0.11 -11.08 -9.95
C LYS A 10 -1.38 -10.87 -9.66
N LYS A 11 -2.20 -11.92 -9.79
CA LYS A 11 -3.65 -11.84 -9.51
C LYS A 11 -3.93 -11.43 -8.06
N LYS A 12 -3.17 -11.95 -7.10
CA LYS A 12 -3.31 -11.59 -5.68
C LYS A 12 -2.99 -10.10 -5.46
N LEU A 13 -1.86 -9.64 -5.99
CA LEU A 13 -1.42 -8.25 -5.90
C LEU A 13 -2.39 -7.28 -6.58
N GLU A 14 -2.92 -7.63 -7.75
CA GLU A 14 -3.93 -6.82 -8.45
C GLU A 14 -5.24 -6.73 -7.67
N GLY A 15 -5.67 -7.83 -7.04
CA GLY A 15 -6.84 -7.85 -6.16
C GLY A 15 -6.66 -6.98 -4.92
N GLU A 16 -5.49 -7.06 -4.26
CA GLU A 16 -5.16 -6.21 -3.11
C GLU A 16 -5.05 -4.73 -3.50
N LYS A 17 -4.41 -4.43 -4.64
CA LYS A 17 -4.33 -3.08 -5.22
C LYS A 17 -5.71 -2.47 -5.38
N LYS A 18 -6.65 -3.22 -5.99
CA LYS A 18 -8.01 -2.74 -6.21
C LYS A 18 -8.70 -2.39 -4.89
N LYS A 19 -8.62 -3.27 -3.88
CA LYS A 19 -9.21 -3.03 -2.56
C LYS A 19 -8.66 -1.77 -1.88
N ILE A 20 -7.34 -1.58 -1.92
CA ILE A 20 -6.71 -0.39 -1.32
C ILE A 20 -7.15 0.88 -2.05
N ILE A 21 -7.28 0.83 -3.38
CA ILE A 21 -7.79 1.97 -4.16
C ILE A 21 -9.26 2.25 -3.81
N GLU A 22 -10.09 1.23 -3.66
CA GLU A 22 -11.49 1.38 -3.23
C GLU A 22 -11.59 1.99 -1.83
N GLU A 23 -10.72 1.56 -0.90
CA GLU A 23 -10.65 2.07 0.46
C GLU A 23 -10.14 3.52 0.49
N LEU A 24 -9.08 3.85 -0.24
CA LEU A 24 -8.59 5.22 -0.34
C LEU A 24 -9.64 6.16 -0.96
N ASN A 25 -10.39 5.73 -1.98
CA ASN A 25 -11.42 6.57 -2.59
C ASN A 25 -12.60 6.90 -1.65
N SER A 26 -12.79 6.18 -0.54
CA SER A 26 -13.91 6.48 0.37
C SER A 26 -13.64 7.70 1.25
N PHE A 27 -12.38 8.06 1.47
CA PHE A 27 -11.99 9.14 2.39
C PHE A 27 -10.84 10.03 1.89
N ALA A 28 -10.20 9.68 0.77
CA ALA A 28 -9.08 10.40 0.19
C ALA A 28 -9.26 10.61 -1.32
N THR A 29 -8.69 11.70 -1.83
CA THR A 29 -8.71 12.02 -3.26
C THR A 29 -7.34 11.79 -3.87
N LYS A 30 -7.28 11.08 -5.00
CA LYS A 30 -6.03 10.87 -5.74
C LYS A 30 -5.59 12.16 -6.43
N GLU A 31 -4.33 12.54 -6.28
CA GLU A 31 -3.75 13.65 -7.04
C GLU A 31 -3.60 13.29 -8.52
N PRO A 32 -4.03 14.17 -9.45
CA PRO A 32 -3.99 13.86 -10.88
C PRO A 32 -2.58 13.73 -11.45
N GLN A 33 -1.55 14.28 -10.78
CA GLN A 33 -0.17 14.32 -11.28
C GLN A 33 0.79 13.36 -10.57
N ARG A 34 0.38 12.68 -9.49
CA ARG A 34 1.25 11.80 -8.69
C ARG A 34 0.51 10.53 -8.28
N GLU A 35 1.26 9.47 -7.94
CA GLU A 35 0.72 8.34 -7.15
C GLU A 35 0.63 8.72 -5.67
N ASN A 36 0.03 9.90 -5.41
CA ASN A 36 -0.19 10.44 -4.09
C ASN A 36 -1.69 10.65 -3.90
N TRP A 37 -2.16 10.38 -2.69
CA TRP A 37 -3.50 10.58 -2.21
C TRP A 37 -3.46 11.74 -1.20
N ASN A 38 -4.63 12.31 -0.92
CA ASN A 38 -4.80 13.25 0.17
C ASN A 38 -6.11 12.92 0.88
N ALA A 39 -6.05 12.62 2.18
CA ALA A 39 -7.23 12.46 3.00
C ALA A 39 -8.05 13.76 2.95
N ASN A 40 -9.34 13.60 2.69
CA ASN A 40 -10.27 14.71 2.67
C ASN A 40 -10.43 15.21 4.11
N PHE A 41 -10.26 16.51 4.30
CA PHE A 41 -10.62 17.13 5.57
C PHE A 41 -12.15 17.03 5.76
N PRO A 42 -12.66 16.68 6.95
CA PRO A 42 -14.10 16.67 7.22
C PRO A 42 -14.74 18.01 6.85
N GLU A 43 -15.93 18.01 6.24
CA GLU A 43 -16.61 19.26 5.86
C GLU A 43 -16.96 20.08 7.11
N PHE A 44 -16.43 21.31 7.19
CA PHE A 44 -16.67 22.27 8.27
C PHE A 44 -17.94 23.10 8.00
N ASP A 45 -19.01 22.84 8.72
CA ASP A 45 -20.14 23.78 8.86
C ASP A 45 -19.77 24.87 9.89
N GLY A 46 -18.87 25.79 9.53
CA GLY A 46 -18.83 27.20 9.99
C GLY A 46 -19.10 27.63 11.45
N GLY A 47 -19.21 26.73 12.43
CA GLY A 47 -20.20 26.86 13.50
C GLY A 47 -19.66 26.77 14.91
N SER A 48 -18.82 27.74 15.29
CA SER A 48 -18.29 28.00 16.65
C SER A 48 -17.28 26.99 17.20
N ALA A 49 -16.17 27.51 17.72
CA ALA A 49 -15.15 26.69 18.36
C ALA A 49 -15.71 26.01 19.63
N ARG A 50 -15.82 24.68 19.61
CA ARG A 50 -16.40 23.82 20.66
C ARG A 50 -15.58 22.53 20.79
N GLU A 51 -15.83 21.73 21.84
CA GLU A 51 -15.20 20.40 22.05
C GLU A 51 -15.30 19.48 20.80
N GLU A 52 -16.29 19.70 19.93
CA GLU A 52 -16.40 19.10 18.60
C GLU A 52 -15.10 19.26 17.78
N ASP A 53 -14.43 20.43 17.83
CA ASP A 53 -13.16 20.66 17.11
C ASP A 53 -12.04 19.70 17.54
N VAL A 54 -12.09 19.17 18.77
CA VAL A 54 -11.08 18.21 19.27
C VAL A 54 -11.35 16.82 18.72
N ASP A 55 -12.60 16.36 18.76
CA ASP A 55 -13.03 15.07 18.21
C ASP A 55 -12.79 15.03 16.68
N GLU A 56 -13.04 16.13 15.98
CA GLU A 56 -12.83 16.28 14.53
C GLU A 56 -11.35 16.22 14.13
N VAL A 57 -10.47 16.83 14.94
CA VAL A 57 -9.01 16.73 14.74
C VAL A 57 -8.52 15.30 15.00
N GLU A 58 -9.07 14.60 16.00
CA GLU A 58 -8.73 13.19 16.26
C GLU A 58 -9.19 12.27 15.11
N GLU A 59 -10.38 12.50 14.55
CA GLU A 59 -10.84 11.77 13.36
C GLU A 59 -9.94 12.03 12.15
N TYR A 60 -9.61 13.29 11.88
CA TYR A 60 -8.74 13.64 10.76
C TYR A 60 -7.33 13.06 10.89
N THR A 61 -6.73 13.09 12.09
CA THR A 61 -5.42 12.47 12.32
C THR A 61 -5.44 10.94 12.15
N THR A 62 -6.57 10.30 12.47
CA THR A 62 -6.81 8.87 12.20
C THR A 62 -6.86 8.60 10.69
N LEU A 63 -7.60 9.41 9.94
CA LEU A 63 -7.71 9.30 8.47
C LEU A 63 -6.36 9.50 7.79
N LEU A 64 -5.57 10.50 8.22
CA LEU A 64 -4.20 10.72 7.71
C LEU A 64 -3.29 9.52 7.97
N SER A 65 -3.36 8.94 9.17
CA SER A 65 -2.55 7.76 9.52
C SER A 65 -2.91 6.54 8.68
N LEU A 66 -4.20 6.36 8.41
CA LEU A 66 -4.72 5.31 7.54
C LEU A 66 -4.28 5.53 6.08
N GLU A 67 -4.42 6.75 5.58
CA GLU A 67 -3.99 7.17 4.24
C GLU A 67 -2.52 6.81 4.00
N ILE A 68 -1.61 7.29 4.85
CA ILE A 68 -0.16 7.05 4.73
C ILE A 68 0.14 5.55 4.69
N SER A 69 -0.57 4.77 5.52
CA SER A 69 -0.39 3.32 5.58
C SER A 69 -0.85 2.62 4.30
N LEU A 70 -2.02 2.99 3.78
CA LEU A 70 -2.59 2.45 2.54
C LEU A 70 -1.76 2.85 1.32
N GLU A 71 -1.31 4.11 1.24
CA GLU A 71 -0.41 4.58 0.20
C GLU A 71 0.90 3.79 0.16
N LYS A 72 1.53 3.62 1.33
CA LYS A 72 2.78 2.86 1.44
C LYS A 72 2.58 1.44 0.92
N LYS A 73 1.47 0.80 1.32
CA LYS A 73 1.12 -0.55 0.86
C LYS A 73 0.86 -0.59 -0.64
N LEU A 74 0.17 0.41 -1.19
CA LEU A 74 -0.07 0.54 -2.63
C LEU A 74 1.24 0.68 -3.41
N LYS A 75 2.18 1.51 -2.93
CA LYS A 75 3.52 1.67 -3.50
C LYS A 75 4.30 0.35 -3.49
N GLU A 76 4.24 -0.40 -2.39
CA GLU A 76 4.86 -1.73 -2.30
C GLU A 76 4.25 -2.75 -3.28
N ILE A 77 2.92 -2.74 -3.46
CA ILE A 77 2.23 -3.60 -4.42
C ILE A 77 2.59 -3.22 -5.86
N ASN A 78 2.61 -1.94 -6.20
CA ASN A 78 2.99 -1.48 -7.53
C ASN A 78 4.45 -1.85 -7.84
N SER A 79 5.36 -1.69 -6.88
CA SER A 79 6.75 -2.13 -7.02
C SER A 79 6.86 -3.65 -7.24
N ALA A 80 6.07 -4.46 -6.51
CA ALA A 80 6.03 -5.90 -6.68
C ALA A 80 5.52 -6.31 -8.07
N LEU A 81 4.45 -5.69 -8.57
CA LEU A 81 3.92 -5.90 -9.92
C LEU A 81 4.94 -5.52 -10.99
N GLU A 82 5.61 -4.38 -10.84
CA GLU A 82 6.65 -3.94 -11.77
C GLU A 82 7.82 -4.94 -11.82
N LYS A 83 8.22 -5.48 -10.67
CA LYS A 83 9.24 -6.54 -10.61
C LYS A 83 8.80 -7.83 -11.29
N ILE A 84 7.50 -8.17 -11.24
CA ILE A 84 6.95 -9.32 -11.97
C ILE A 84 7.11 -9.10 -13.48
N GLU A 85 6.77 -7.90 -13.95
CA GLU A 85 6.89 -7.53 -15.38
C GLU A 85 8.35 -7.49 -15.85
N LYS A 86 9.26 -6.98 -15.02
CA LYS A 86 10.70 -6.94 -15.29
C LYS A 86 11.42 -8.29 -15.08
N GLY A 87 10.73 -9.30 -14.55
CA GLY A 87 11.31 -10.62 -14.26
C GLY A 87 12.26 -10.65 -13.06
N THR A 88 12.28 -9.60 -12.22
CA THR A 88 13.13 -9.48 -11.02
C THR A 88 12.37 -9.73 -9.72
N PHE A 89 11.15 -10.27 -9.79
CA PHE A 89 10.33 -10.58 -8.62
C PHE A 89 10.93 -11.72 -7.80
N GLY A 90 10.88 -11.59 -6.48
CA GLY A 90 11.46 -12.55 -5.56
C GLY A 90 12.98 -12.45 -5.41
N ILE A 91 13.58 -11.31 -5.79
CA ILE A 91 15.01 -11.02 -5.57
C ILE A 91 15.15 -10.06 -4.38
N CYS A 92 16.01 -10.42 -3.43
CA CYS A 92 16.30 -9.61 -2.26
C CYS A 92 17.02 -8.32 -2.65
N GLU A 93 16.53 -7.18 -2.16
CA GLU A 93 17.12 -5.88 -2.51
C GLU A 93 18.54 -5.69 -1.95
N LYS A 94 18.84 -6.32 -0.80
CA LYS A 94 20.11 -6.20 -0.07
C LYS A 94 21.20 -7.12 -0.59
N CYS A 95 20.94 -8.43 -0.64
CA CYS A 95 21.97 -9.42 -1.05
C CYS A 95 21.83 -9.92 -2.49
N LYS A 96 20.80 -9.47 -3.23
CA LYS A 96 20.47 -9.93 -4.59
C LYS A 96 20.22 -11.45 -4.72
N GLY A 97 20.10 -12.17 -3.61
CA GLY A 97 19.71 -13.58 -3.59
C GLY A 97 18.20 -13.77 -3.72
N GLU A 98 17.76 -15.01 -3.95
CA GLU A 98 16.34 -15.36 -4.04
C GLU A 98 15.64 -15.25 -2.68
N ILE A 99 14.42 -14.71 -2.68
CA ILE A 99 13.50 -14.69 -1.54
C ILE A 99 12.74 -16.01 -1.55
N GLU A 100 12.62 -16.63 -0.38
CA GLU A 100 11.96 -17.92 -0.25
C GLU A 100 10.49 -17.83 -0.70
N ILE A 101 10.06 -18.72 -1.60
CA ILE A 101 8.68 -18.75 -2.14
C ILE A 101 7.64 -18.79 -1.01
N LYS A 102 7.93 -19.50 0.10
CA LYS A 102 7.04 -19.54 1.28
C LYS A 102 6.80 -18.14 1.86
N ARG A 103 7.82 -17.27 1.89
CA ARG A 103 7.67 -15.87 2.32
C ARG A 103 6.81 -15.08 1.36
N LEU A 104 7.05 -15.20 0.06
CA LEU A 104 6.27 -14.52 -0.99
C LEU A 104 4.80 -14.98 -1.00
N LYS A 105 4.52 -16.25 -0.68
CA LYS A 105 3.16 -16.77 -0.49
C LYS A 105 2.44 -16.12 0.70
N SER A 106 3.15 -15.92 1.81
CA SER A 106 2.61 -15.18 2.96
C SER A 106 2.44 -13.70 2.65
N ASN A 107 3.50 -13.04 2.17
CA ASN A 107 3.53 -11.64 1.80
C ASN A 107 4.24 -11.44 0.43
N PRO A 108 3.50 -11.20 -0.67
CA PRO A 108 4.08 -11.04 -2.00
C PRO A 108 4.82 -9.70 -2.20
N THR A 109 4.71 -8.74 -1.27
CA THR A 109 5.45 -7.46 -1.33
C THR A 109 6.79 -7.50 -0.58
N GLU A 110 7.18 -8.67 -0.07
CA GLU A 110 8.42 -8.83 0.68
C GLU A 110 9.65 -8.43 -0.15
N ARG A 111 10.50 -7.56 0.42
CA ARG A 111 11.69 -7.00 -0.24
C ARG A 111 12.98 -7.72 0.14
N TYR A 112 12.97 -8.48 1.23
CA TYR A 112 14.17 -9.07 1.83
C TYR A 112 14.03 -10.58 2.03
N CYS A 113 15.13 -11.31 1.79
CA CYS A 113 15.21 -12.72 2.15
C CYS A 113 15.30 -12.88 3.68
N LYS A 114 15.06 -14.09 4.19
CA LYS A 114 15.11 -14.37 5.64
C LYS A 114 16.42 -13.93 6.32
N ASN A 115 17.54 -13.98 5.61
CA ASN A 115 18.85 -13.61 6.15
C ASN A 115 19.04 -12.08 6.23
N CYS A 116 18.38 -11.32 5.36
CA CYS A 116 18.50 -9.86 5.31
C CYS A 116 17.42 -9.13 6.11
N ALA A 117 16.29 -9.79 6.39
CA ALA A 117 15.17 -9.28 7.18
C ALA A 117 15.36 -9.41 8.70
N LYS A 118 16.61 -9.56 9.15
CA LYS A 118 17.00 -9.63 10.57
C LYS A 118 17.62 -8.32 11.03
#